data_AF-A0A831YT20-F1
#
_entry.id   AF-A0A831YT20-F1
#
_cell.length_a   1.000
_cell.length_b   1.000
_cell.length_c   1.000
_cell.angle_alpha   90.00
_cell.angle_beta   90.00
_cell.angle_gamma   90.00
#
_symmetry.space_group_name_H-M   'P 1'
#
loop_
_entity.id
_entity.type
_entity.pdbx_description
1 polymer ?
#
loop_
_entity_poly.entity_id
_entity_poly.type
_entity_poly.pdbx_seq_one_letter_code
_entity_poly.pdbx_strand_id
1 'polypeptide(L)'
;MVTYLKIWPRCIPCIYDVRVREILKSKLEDKEKIEAMREFTRYFADHITPRASTIVLATIAFRKVKELLGEEDIYREFKEKSYKMALNVVEDVRKEALSKSGYDKFLFLVKASIAGNILDPGAPLG
;
A
#
# COMPACT_ATOMS: atom_id res chain seq x y z
N MET A 1 9.39 -6.19 26.48
CA MET A 1 8.39 -6.89 25.66
C MET A 1 7.85 -5.93 24.62
N VAL A 2 8.13 -6.15 23.33
CA VAL A 2 7.54 -5.34 22.25
C VAL A 2 6.12 -5.86 22.02
N THR A 3 5.12 -5.09 22.43
CA THR A 3 3.72 -5.41 22.16
C THR A 3 3.47 -5.18 20.68
N TYR A 4 3.53 -6.23 19.86
CA TYR A 4 3.05 -6.13 18.48
C TYR A 4 1.62 -5.59 18.50
N LEU A 5 1.34 -4.60 17.66
CA LEU A 5 -0.01 -4.05 17.52
C LEU A 5 -0.93 -5.21 17.12
N LYS A 6 -1.83 -5.60 18.02
CA LYS A 6 -2.81 -6.66 17.76
C LYS A 6 -3.74 -6.22 16.64
N ILE A 7 -4.15 -7.16 15.82
CA ILE A 7 -5.10 -6.90 14.74
C ILE A 7 -6.43 -6.39 15.29
N TRP A 8 -6.93 -5.31 14.68
CA TRP A 8 -8.29 -4.84 14.93
C TRP A 8 -9.24 -5.52 13.94
N PRO A 9 -10.49 -5.84 14.32
CA PRO A 9 -11.44 -6.51 13.43
C PRO A 9 -11.58 -5.83 12.06
N ARG A 10 -11.63 -4.49 12.03
CA ARG A 10 -11.71 -3.70 10.78
C ARG A 10 -10.51 -3.88 9.83
N CYS A 11 -9.35 -4.28 10.35
CA CYS A 11 -8.15 -4.46 9.54
C CYS A 11 -8.23 -5.71 8.67
N ILE A 12 -9.00 -6.73 9.07
CA ILE A 12 -9.16 -7.97 8.31
C ILE A 12 -9.78 -7.70 6.92
N PRO A 13 -10.99 -7.11 6.80
CA PRO A 13 -11.56 -6.81 5.50
C PRO A 13 -10.74 -5.77 4.73
N CYS A 14 -10.16 -4.77 5.42
CA CYS A 14 -9.31 -3.77 4.77
C CYS A 14 -8.10 -4.41 4.05
N ILE A 15 -7.38 -5.32 4.71
CA ILE A 15 -6.25 -6.02 4.09
C ILE A 15 -6.75 -6.92 2.96
N TYR A 16 -7.82 -7.68 3.19
CA TYR A 16 -8.38 -8.59 2.21
C TYR A 16 -8.79 -7.86 0.92
N ASP A 17 -9.50 -6.75 1.03
CA ASP A 17 -10.00 -5.98 -0.11
C ASP A 17 -8.88 -5.41 -0.98
N VAL A 18 -7.77 -4.98 -0.37
CA VAL A 18 -6.62 -4.47 -1.12
C VAL A 18 -6.00 -5.60 -1.96
N ARG A 19 -5.83 -6.78 -1.35
CA ARG A 19 -5.23 -7.95 -2.00
C ARG A 19 -6.13 -8.53 -3.11
N VAL A 20 -7.44 -8.59 -2.89
CA VAL A 20 -8.39 -9.01 -3.92
C VAL A 20 -8.40 -8.03 -5.09
N ARG A 21 -8.34 -6.72 -4.83
CA ARG A 21 -8.25 -5.70 -5.88
C ARG A 21 -7.00 -5.84 -6.74
N GLU A 22 -5.88 -6.26 -6.18
CA GLU A 22 -4.66 -6.56 -6.94
C GLU A 22 -4.87 -7.75 -7.89
N ILE A 23 -5.45 -8.84 -7.40
CA ILE A 23 -5.76 -10.01 -8.24
C ILE A 23 -6.73 -9.63 -9.37
N LEU A 24 -7.78 -8.83 -9.07
CA LEU A 24 -8.72 -8.32 -10.09
C LEU A 24 -8.06 -7.48 -11.18
N LYS A 25 -7.11 -6.62 -10.79
CA LYS A 25 -6.39 -5.72 -11.71
C LYS A 25 -5.26 -6.41 -12.48
N SER A 26 -4.92 -7.65 -12.13
CA SER A 26 -3.90 -8.42 -12.84
C SER A 26 -4.31 -8.76 -14.27
N LYS A 27 -3.32 -9.22 -15.06
CA LYS A 27 -3.48 -9.66 -16.46
C LYS A 27 -3.98 -11.10 -16.60
N LEU A 28 -4.30 -11.77 -15.49
CA LEU A 28 -4.86 -13.13 -15.49
C LEU A 28 -6.26 -13.15 -16.13
N GLU A 29 -6.61 -14.29 -16.73
CA GLU A 29 -7.96 -14.55 -17.22
C GLU A 29 -8.94 -14.78 -16.06
N ASP A 30 -10.24 -14.63 -16.30
CA ASP A 30 -11.26 -14.69 -15.23
C ASP A 30 -11.22 -16.01 -14.44
N LYS A 31 -11.00 -17.14 -15.12
CA LYS A 31 -10.88 -18.45 -14.47
C LYS A 31 -9.66 -18.51 -13.54
N GLU A 32 -8.54 -17.94 -13.95
CA GLU A 32 -7.30 -17.89 -13.18
C GLU A 32 -7.44 -16.93 -12.00
N LYS A 33 -8.11 -15.79 -12.18
CA LYS A 33 -8.47 -14.87 -11.09
C LYS A 33 -9.32 -15.54 -10.03
N ILE A 34 -10.33 -16.33 -10.43
CA ILE A 34 -11.17 -17.08 -9.50
C ILE A 34 -10.33 -18.06 -8.68
N GLU A 35 -9.44 -18.84 -9.31
CA GLU A 35 -8.59 -19.80 -8.59
C GLU A 35 -7.58 -19.09 -7.68
N ALA A 36 -6.94 -18.02 -8.15
CA ALA A 36 -6.03 -17.20 -7.35
C ALA A 36 -6.73 -16.60 -6.13
N MET A 37 -7.95 -16.08 -6.29
CA MET A 37 -8.74 -15.58 -5.17
C MET A 37 -9.10 -16.70 -4.20
N ARG A 38 -9.57 -17.85 -4.69
CA ARG A 38 -9.91 -19.00 -3.85
C ARG A 38 -8.71 -19.42 -3.00
N GLU A 39 -7.53 -19.54 -3.61
CA GLU A 39 -6.31 -19.89 -2.90
C GLU A 39 -5.88 -18.80 -1.91
N PHE A 40 -5.94 -17.53 -2.30
CA PHE A 40 -5.65 -16.39 -1.44
C PHE A 40 -6.59 -16.36 -0.23
N THR A 41 -7.90 -16.53 -0.41
CA THR A 41 -8.89 -16.50 0.68
C THR A 41 -8.61 -17.59 1.70
N ARG A 42 -8.31 -18.82 1.26
CA ARG A 42 -7.92 -19.92 2.14
C ARG A 42 -6.65 -19.57 2.92
N TYR A 43 -5.59 -19.17 2.21
CA TYR A 43 -4.32 -18.79 2.84
C TYR A 43 -4.49 -17.65 3.85
N PHE A 44 -5.27 -16.62 3.51
CA PHE A 44 -5.52 -15.48 4.37
C PHE A 44 -6.28 -15.89 5.63
N ALA A 45 -7.33 -16.71 5.49
CA ALA A 45 -8.12 -17.22 6.61
C ALA A 45 -7.25 -18.00 7.61
N ASP A 46 -6.34 -18.85 7.12
CA ASP A 46 -5.47 -19.68 7.97
C ASP A 46 -4.52 -18.85 8.87
N HIS A 47 -4.25 -17.59 8.51
CA HIS A 47 -3.34 -16.71 9.25
C HIS A 47 -4.06 -15.65 10.12
N ILE A 48 -5.39 -15.59 10.07
CA ILE A 48 -6.17 -14.68 10.94
C ILE A 48 -6.25 -15.29 12.33
N THR A 49 -5.69 -14.60 13.32
CA THR A 49 -5.87 -14.95 14.74
C THR A 49 -6.07 -13.68 15.57
N PRO A 50 -6.74 -13.76 16.74
CA PRO A 50 -6.89 -12.61 17.64
C PRO A 50 -5.56 -12.00 18.14
N ARG A 51 -4.44 -12.72 17.98
CA ARG A 51 -3.10 -12.29 18.37
C ARG A 51 -2.23 -11.90 17.16
N ALA A 52 -2.75 -12.01 15.95
CA ALA A 52 -2.02 -11.66 14.75
C ALA A 52 -1.61 -10.18 14.78
N SER A 53 -0.42 -9.88 14.28
CA SER A 53 -0.02 -8.50 14.02
C SER A 53 -0.61 -8.06 12.68
N THR A 54 -1.23 -6.87 12.66
CA THR A 54 -1.77 -6.28 11.42
C THR A 54 -0.69 -6.18 10.34
N ILE A 55 0.52 -5.76 10.71
CA ILE A 55 1.64 -5.57 9.78
C ILE A 55 2.09 -6.92 9.21
N VAL A 56 2.22 -7.93 10.08
CA VAL A 56 2.63 -9.27 9.65
C VAL A 56 1.58 -9.87 8.72
N LEU A 57 0.29 -9.79 9.07
CA LEU A 57 -0.80 -10.30 8.23
C LEU A 57 -0.83 -9.61 6.87
N ALA A 58 -0.72 -8.29 6.82
CA ALA A 58 -0.67 -7.53 5.56
C ALA A 58 0.53 -7.93 4.70
N THR A 59 1.69 -8.17 5.33
CA THR A 59 2.93 -8.56 4.65
C THR A 59 2.83 -9.95 4.03
N ILE A 60 2.36 -10.95 4.78
CA ILE A 60 2.24 -12.31 4.25
C ILE A 60 1.15 -12.40 3.18
N ALA A 61 0.06 -11.65 3.35
CA ALA A 61 -1.01 -11.57 2.36
C ALA A 61 -0.51 -10.97 1.04
N PHE A 62 0.30 -9.91 1.12
CA PHE A 62 0.93 -9.31 -0.07
C PHE A 62 1.90 -10.28 -0.76
N ARG A 63 2.74 -10.97 0.02
CA ARG A 63 3.66 -11.97 -0.53
C ARG A 63 2.91 -13.09 -1.25
N LYS A 64 1.80 -13.57 -0.68
CA LYS A 64 0.97 -14.60 -1.33
C LYS A 64 0.37 -14.12 -2.64
N VAL A 65 -0.14 -12.88 -2.70
CA VAL A 65 -0.62 -12.33 -3.98
C VAL A 65 0.49 -12.27 -5.02
N LYS A 66 1.69 -11.80 -4.68
CA LYS A 66 2.82 -11.79 -5.63
C LYS A 66 3.18 -13.18 -6.15
N GLU A 67 3.17 -14.19 -5.27
CA GLU A 67 3.39 -15.58 -5.63
C GLU A 67 2.32 -16.07 -6.62
N LEU A 68 1.03 -15.83 -6.33
CA LEU A 68 -0.09 -16.23 -7.18
C LEU A 68 -0.08 -15.57 -8.56
N LEU A 69 0.39 -14.32 -8.64
CA LEU A 69 0.46 -13.57 -9.88
C LEU A 69 1.77 -13.81 -10.66
N GLY A 70 2.77 -14.45 -10.05
CA GLY A 70 4.10 -14.64 -10.66
C GLY A 70 4.84 -13.34 -10.97
N GLU A 71 4.47 -12.23 -10.30
CA GLU A 71 4.98 -10.88 -10.58
C GLU A 71 5.67 -10.28 -9.35
N GLU A 72 6.93 -9.86 -9.52
CA GLU A 72 7.75 -9.36 -8.42
C GLU A 72 7.32 -7.97 -7.93
N ASP A 73 6.87 -7.09 -8.84
CA ASP A 73 6.41 -5.73 -8.54
C ASP A 73 5.07 -5.41 -9.22
N ILE A 74 3.99 -5.91 -8.62
CA ILE A 74 2.60 -5.68 -9.05
C ILE A 74 2.18 -4.19 -9.07
N TYR A 75 3.00 -3.29 -8.52
CA TYR A 75 2.73 -1.86 -8.47
C TYR A 75 3.59 -1.05 -9.44
N ARG A 76 4.41 -1.69 -10.30
CA ARG A 76 5.35 -0.99 -11.18
C ARG A 76 4.70 0.12 -12.01
N GLU A 77 3.67 -0.22 -12.78
CA GLU A 77 2.97 0.77 -13.65
C GLU A 77 2.38 1.92 -12.84
N PHE A 78 1.88 1.61 -11.64
CA PHE A 78 1.34 2.63 -10.75
C PHE A 78 2.45 3.55 -10.24
N LYS A 79 3.57 2.98 -9.74
CA LYS A 79 4.73 3.76 -9.27
C LYS A 79 5.27 4.68 -10.36
N GLU A 80 5.33 4.20 -11.60
CA GLU A 80 5.74 5.01 -12.75
C GLU A 80 4.80 6.20 -13.00
N LYS A 81 3.47 6.01 -12.88
CA LYS A 81 2.48 7.09 -12.99
C LYS A 81 2.61 8.10 -11.85
N SER A 82 2.69 7.63 -10.60
CA SER A 82 2.87 8.50 -9.44
C SER A 82 4.17 9.29 -9.50
N TYR A 83 5.25 8.65 -9.94
CA TYR A 83 6.53 9.33 -10.13
C TYR A 83 6.42 10.47 -11.16
N LYS A 84 5.80 10.22 -12.31
CA LYS A 84 5.54 11.26 -13.33
C LYS A 84 4.71 12.42 -12.79
N MET A 85 3.66 12.13 -12.01
CA MET A 85 2.84 13.16 -11.38
C MET A 85 3.63 13.97 -10.35
N ALA A 86 4.44 13.30 -9.53
CA ALA A 86 5.28 13.95 -8.52
C ALA A 86 6.32 14.89 -9.15
N LEU A 87 6.91 14.52 -10.29
CA LEU A 87 7.86 15.38 -11.02
C LEU A 87 7.25 16.72 -11.44
N ASN A 88 5.96 16.76 -11.75
CA ASN A 88 5.29 18.01 -12.13
C ASN A 88 5.10 18.97 -10.95
N VAL A 89 5.10 18.46 -9.72
CA VAL A 89 4.79 19.23 -8.51
C VAL A 89 6.06 19.54 -7.69
N VAL A 90 7.08 18.68 -7.78
CA VAL A 90 8.29 18.78 -6.94
C VAL A 90 9.05 20.09 -7.16
N GLU A 91 9.05 20.63 -8.38
CA GLU A 91 9.71 21.90 -8.67
C GLU A 91 9.01 23.08 -8.00
N ASP A 92 7.68 23.08 -7.94
CA ASP A 92 6.93 24.15 -7.29
C ASP A 92 7.08 24.07 -5.77
N VAL A 93 7.07 22.86 -5.21
CA VAL A 93 7.41 22.63 -3.79
C VAL A 93 8.84 23.12 -3.49
N ARG A 94 9.80 22.86 -4.38
CA ARG A 94 11.18 23.31 -4.21
C ARG A 94 11.28 24.83 -4.24
N LYS A 95 10.64 25.50 -5.20
CA LYS A 95 10.60 26.97 -5.29
C LYS A 95 10.01 27.59 -4.03
N GLU A 96 8.89 27.05 -3.55
CA GLU A 96 8.24 27.52 -2.33
C GLU A 96 9.07 27.26 -1.08
N ALA A 97 9.83 26.16 -1.02
CA ALA A 97 10.76 25.91 0.07
C ALA A 97 11.96 26.87 0.06
N LEU A 98 12.40 27.32 -1.13
CA LEU A 98 13.52 28.26 -1.27
C LEU A 98 13.15 29.69 -0.86
N SER A 99 11.86 30.07 -0.96
CA SER A 99 11.37 31.37 -0.49
C SER A 99 11.24 31.46 1.04
N LYS A 100 11.41 30.35 1.76
CA LYS A 100 11.29 30.24 3.23
C LYS A 100 12.63 30.02 3.91
N SER A 101 12.70 30.28 5.21
CA SER A 101 13.90 30.06 6.04
C SER A 101 13.54 29.52 7.43
N GLY A 102 14.56 29.04 8.16
CA GLY A 102 14.41 28.59 9.55
C GLY A 102 13.31 27.56 9.77
N TYR A 103 12.50 27.78 10.81
CA TYR A 103 11.41 26.90 11.20
C TYR A 103 10.30 26.81 10.15
N ASP A 104 10.00 27.90 9.45
CA ASP A 104 8.93 27.92 8.44
C ASP A 104 9.26 27.04 7.24
N LYS A 105 10.53 27.02 6.82
CA LYS A 105 11.01 26.10 5.78
C LYS A 105 10.90 24.65 6.24
N PHE A 106 11.32 24.36 7.47
CA PHE A 106 11.21 23.02 8.05
C PHE A 106 9.75 22.55 8.11
N LEU A 107 8.86 23.36 8.68
CA LEU A 107 7.45 23.04 8.80
C LEU A 107 6.79 22.84 7.45
N PHE A 108 7.11 23.67 6.45
CA PHE A 108 6.63 23.51 5.09
C PHE A 108 7.08 22.17 4.48
N LEU A 109 8.37 21.83 4.58
CA LEU A 109 8.89 20.58 4.03
C LEU A 109 8.31 19.34 4.73
N VAL A 110 8.09 19.39 6.04
CA VAL A 110 7.40 18.33 6.79
C VAL A 110 5.94 18.17 6.32
N LYS A 111 5.22 19.29 6.14
CA LYS A 111 3.85 19.23 5.61
C LYS A 111 3.82 18.69 4.19
N ALA A 112 4.76 19.11 3.34
CA ALA A 112 4.89 18.63 1.97
C ALA A 112 5.20 17.13 1.91
N SER A 113 6.07 16.61 2.79
CA SER A 113 6.36 15.17 2.84
C SER A 113 5.16 14.34 3.31
N ILE A 114 4.42 14.82 4.31
CA ILE A 114 3.17 14.18 4.76
C ILE A 114 2.13 14.17 3.64
N ALA A 115 1.93 15.32 2.97
CA ALA A 115 1.00 15.43 1.85
C ALA A 115 1.40 14.51 0.70
N GLY A 116 2.70 14.44 0.35
CA GLY A 116 3.22 13.53 -0.65
C GLY A 116 2.95 12.06 -0.31
N ASN A 117 3.08 11.67 0.96
CA ASN A 117 2.80 10.30 1.42
C ASN A 117 1.30 9.95 1.39
N ILE A 118 0.40 10.92 1.47
CA ILE A 118 -1.06 10.69 1.31
C ILE A 118 -1.42 10.47 -0.17
N LEU A 119 -0.70 11.12 -1.08
CA LEU A 119 -0.85 10.95 -2.52
C LEU A 119 -0.23 9.64 -3.04
N ASP A 120 0.60 8.99 -2.22
CA ASP A 120 1.14 7.64 -2.44
C ASP A 120 0.09 6.57 -2.07
N PRO A 121 -0.32 5.66 -2.98
CA PRO A 121 -1.44 4.73 -2.80
C PRO A 121 -1.22 3.64 -1.74
N GLY A 122 -0.05 3.57 -1.10
CA GLY A 122 0.18 2.67 0.02
C GLY A 122 -0.71 3.01 1.23
N ALA A 123 -1.28 4.21 1.25
CA ALA A 123 -2.28 4.62 2.22
C ALA A 123 -3.68 4.17 1.78
N PRO A 124 -4.44 3.44 2.63
CA PRO A 124 -5.84 3.20 2.36
C PRO A 124 -6.56 4.55 2.34
N LEU A 125 -7.03 4.97 1.16
CA LEU A 125 -8.11 5.94 1.05
C LEU A 125 -9.33 5.24 1.66
N GLY A 126 -9.78 5.76 2.80
CA GLY A 126 -10.85 5.18 3.62
C GLY A 126 -12.11 4.86 2.83
#